data_AF-A0A941XZN2-F1
#
_entry.id   AF-A0A941XZN2-F1
#
_cell.length_a   1.000
_cell.length_b   1.000
_cell.length_c   1.000
_cell.angle_alpha   90.00
_cell.angle_beta   90.00
_cell.angle_gamma   90.00
#
_symmetry.space_group_name_H-M   'P 1'
#
loop_
_entity.id
_entity.type
_entity.pdbx_description
1 polymer ?
#
loop_
_entity_poly.entity_id
_entity_poly.type
_entity_poly.pdbx_seq_one_letter_code
_entity_poly.pdbx_strand_id
1 'polypeptide(L)'
;MILKPLLRPRRLQPVADLGPYEINVGALSARHVGLTIAVPRGRNILTGPLMLTPSESMTKPLLVLRVGDFDVALHPGAVVMVVPEDYKATITIAPKGESGRNALRRATMPALRAGTPKPGCDSSRPSTTGVPRKR
;
A
#
# COMPACT_ATOMS: atom_id res chain seq x y z
N MET A 1 -24.63 20.35 -38.08
CA MET A 1 -24.03 19.00 -38.11
C MET A 1 -23.25 18.82 -36.81
N ILE A 2 -23.67 17.92 -35.92
CA ILE A 2 -23.03 17.71 -34.61
C ILE A 2 -21.90 16.69 -34.81
N LEU A 3 -20.65 17.14 -34.71
CA LEU A 3 -19.48 16.28 -34.78
C LEU A 3 -19.44 15.40 -33.52
N LYS A 4 -19.59 14.08 -33.69
CA LYS A 4 -19.39 13.11 -32.61
C LYS A 4 -17.95 13.23 -32.10
N PRO A 5 -17.70 13.39 -30.79
CA PRO A 5 -16.35 13.42 -30.27
C PRO A 5 -15.67 12.07 -30.54
N LEU A 6 -14.53 12.10 -31.24
CA LEU A 6 -13.69 10.92 -31.46
C LEU A 6 -13.25 10.38 -30.10
N LEU A 7 -13.61 9.13 -29.81
CA LEU A 7 -13.17 8.41 -28.62
C LEU A 7 -11.64 8.37 -28.63
N ARG A 8 -11.01 9.15 -27.74
CA ARG A 8 -9.56 9.12 -27.57
C ARG A 8 -9.15 7.67 -27.28
N PRO A 9 -8.18 7.11 -28.01
CA PRO A 9 -7.70 5.77 -27.71
C PRO A 9 -7.23 5.72 -26.26
N ARG A 10 -7.79 4.79 -25.48
CA ARG A 10 -7.35 4.57 -24.10
C ARG A 10 -5.87 4.20 -24.16
N ARG A 11 -5.04 5.10 -23.63
CA ARG A 11 -3.60 4.85 -23.49
C ARG A 11 -3.44 3.64 -22.57
N LEU A 12 -2.71 2.63 -23.02
CA LEU A 12 -2.35 1.49 -22.19
C LEU A 12 -1.66 2.04 -20.94
N GLN A 13 -2.22 1.72 -19.77
CA GLN A 13 -1.60 2.06 -18.50
C GLN A 13 -0.68 0.92 -18.09
N PRO A 14 0.50 1.23 -17.54
CA PRO A 14 1.34 0.21 -16.94
C PRO A 14 0.55 -0.46 -15.82
N VAL A 15 0.51 -1.80 -15.84
CA VAL A 15 -0.02 -2.60 -14.74
C VAL A 15 0.99 -2.50 -13.60
N ALA A 16 0.51 -2.34 -12.37
CA ALA A 16 1.39 -2.32 -11.20
C ALA A 16 2.24 -3.60 -11.16
N ASP A 17 3.52 -3.47 -10.82
CA ASP A 17 4.39 -4.62 -10.61
C ASP A 17 3.79 -5.49 -9.51
N LEU A 18 3.53 -6.75 -9.84
CA LEU A 18 2.97 -7.74 -8.92
C LEU A 18 4.10 -8.36 -8.09
N GLY A 19 3.84 -8.54 -6.81
CA GLY A 19 4.73 -9.28 -5.92
C GLY A 19 4.84 -10.76 -6.28
N PRO A 20 5.74 -11.51 -5.61
CA PRO A 20 5.81 -12.95 -5.77
C PRO A 20 4.45 -13.56 -5.36
N TYR A 21 3.89 -14.36 -6.28
CA TYR A 21 2.59 -15.04 -6.13
C TYR A 21 1.35 -14.13 -6.13
N GLU A 22 1.52 -12.85 -6.44
CA GLU A 22 0.40 -11.96 -6.72
C GLU A 22 -0.04 -12.13 -8.18
N ILE A 23 -1.33 -12.24 -8.39
CA ILE A 23 -1.94 -12.38 -9.70
C ILE A 23 -3.17 -11.49 -9.80
N ASN A 24 -3.42 -10.98 -10.99
CA ASN A 24 -4.68 -10.32 -11.29
C ASN A 24 -5.81 -11.34 -11.31
N VAL A 25 -6.96 -10.98 -10.75
CA VAL A 25 -8.16 -11.82 -10.72
C VAL A 25 -8.53 -12.34 -12.11
N GLY A 26 -8.40 -11.51 -13.16
CA GLY A 26 -8.71 -11.89 -14.53
C GLY A 26 -7.75 -12.93 -15.13
N ALA A 27 -6.61 -13.20 -14.49
CA ALA A 27 -5.65 -14.22 -14.90
C ALA A 27 -5.79 -15.53 -14.10
N LEU A 28 -6.70 -15.58 -13.12
CA LEU A 28 -7.05 -16.83 -12.45
C LEU A 28 -7.71 -17.79 -13.42
N SER A 29 -7.11 -18.97 -13.52
CA SER A 29 -7.55 -20.08 -14.37
C SER A 29 -7.73 -21.37 -13.57
N ALA A 30 -8.17 -22.43 -14.24
CA ALA A 30 -8.38 -23.77 -13.64
C ALA A 30 -7.16 -24.31 -12.87
N ARG A 31 -5.95 -23.85 -13.20
CA ARG A 31 -4.71 -24.24 -12.51
C ARG A 31 -4.63 -23.78 -11.05
N HIS A 32 -5.43 -22.78 -10.68
CA HIS A 32 -5.43 -22.20 -9.35
C HIS A 32 -6.57 -22.74 -8.47
N VAL A 33 -7.46 -23.56 -9.06
CA VAL A 33 -8.56 -24.18 -8.31
C VAL A 33 -7.97 -25.19 -7.33
N GLY A 34 -8.45 -25.16 -6.08
CA GLY A 34 -7.92 -25.93 -4.97
C GLY A 34 -6.79 -25.23 -4.20
N LEU A 35 -6.09 -24.26 -4.81
CA LEU A 35 -5.05 -23.50 -4.12
C LEU A 35 -5.66 -22.48 -3.15
N THR A 36 -4.95 -22.22 -2.05
CA THR A 36 -5.36 -21.19 -1.09
C THR A 36 -5.12 -19.82 -1.70
N ILE A 37 -6.15 -18.98 -1.72
CA ILE A 37 -6.07 -17.59 -2.20
C ILE A 37 -6.33 -16.66 -1.03
N ALA A 38 -5.53 -15.60 -0.93
CA ALA A 38 -5.78 -14.48 -0.05
C ALA A 38 -6.29 -13.27 -0.85
N VAL A 39 -7.52 -12.87 -0.56
CA VAL A 39 -8.21 -11.75 -1.20
C VAL A 39 -8.26 -10.56 -0.25
N PRO A 40 -7.57 -9.44 -0.56
CA PRO A 40 -7.69 -8.22 0.22
C PRO A 40 -9.05 -7.55 -0.01
N ARG A 41 -9.77 -7.30 1.10
CA ARG A 41 -11.08 -6.66 1.14
C ARG A 41 -11.08 -5.50 2.13
N GLY A 42 -10.53 -4.38 1.69
CA GLY A 42 -10.43 -3.17 2.50
C GLY A 42 -9.50 -3.38 3.69
N ARG A 43 -10.07 -3.62 4.87
CA ARG A 43 -9.32 -3.89 6.11
C ARG A 43 -9.20 -5.37 6.46
N ASN A 44 -9.94 -6.22 5.75
CA ASN A 44 -9.98 -7.65 6.01
C ASN A 44 -9.29 -8.38 4.86
N ILE A 45 -8.78 -9.58 5.15
CA ILE A 45 -8.27 -10.49 4.13
C ILE A 45 -9.08 -11.77 4.25
N LEU A 46 -9.74 -12.14 3.15
CA LEU A 46 -10.42 -13.42 3.06
C LEU A 46 -9.42 -14.45 2.55
N THR A 47 -9.27 -15.55 3.26
CA THR A 47 -8.41 -16.66 2.86
C THR A 47 -9.18 -17.95 2.76
N GLY A 48 -8.93 -18.73 1.71
CA GLY A 48 -9.49 -20.06 1.55
C GLY A 48 -9.15 -20.66 0.19
N PRO A 49 -9.52 -21.92 -0.05
CA PRO A 49 -9.29 -22.56 -1.34
C PRO A 49 -10.16 -21.90 -2.42
N LEU A 50 -9.61 -21.69 -3.61
CA LEU A 50 -10.42 -21.31 -4.77
C LEU A 50 -11.23 -22.53 -5.21
N MET A 51 -12.55 -22.46 -5.07
CA MET A 51 -13.41 -23.62 -5.35
C MET A 51 -13.70 -23.79 -6.84
N LEU A 52 -13.79 -22.68 -7.58
CA LEU A 52 -14.21 -22.65 -8.98
C LEU A 52 -13.42 -21.59 -9.75
N THR A 53 -13.34 -21.74 -11.06
CA THR A 53 -12.81 -20.67 -11.93
C THR A 53 -13.69 -19.42 -11.82
N PRO A 54 -13.11 -18.20 -11.84
CA PRO A 54 -13.91 -16.99 -11.73
C PRO A 54 -14.98 -16.91 -12.83
N SER A 55 -16.21 -16.63 -12.42
CA SER A 55 -17.35 -16.48 -13.34
C SER A 55 -17.70 -15.02 -13.55
N GLU A 56 -18.33 -14.69 -14.68
CA GLU A 56 -18.81 -13.33 -14.92
C GLU A 56 -19.86 -12.91 -13.88
N SER A 57 -19.74 -11.68 -13.36
CA SER A 57 -20.77 -11.08 -12.53
C SER A 57 -21.86 -10.43 -13.40
N MET A 58 -23.08 -10.35 -12.87
CA MET A 58 -24.14 -9.54 -13.48
C MET A 58 -23.74 -8.05 -13.58
N THR A 59 -22.88 -7.58 -12.67
CA THR A 59 -22.35 -6.21 -12.69
C THR A 59 -21.00 -6.17 -13.41
N LYS A 60 -21.00 -5.70 -14.66
CA LYS A 60 -19.75 -5.51 -15.41
C LYS A 60 -18.92 -4.37 -14.81
N PRO A 61 -17.58 -4.50 -14.72
CA PRO A 61 -16.75 -5.59 -15.27
C PRO A 61 -16.34 -6.65 -14.23
N LEU A 62 -17.13 -6.91 -13.18
CA LEU A 62 -16.69 -7.75 -12.06
C LEU A 62 -16.70 -9.26 -12.40
N LEU A 63 -15.81 -10.00 -11.76
CA LEU A 63 -15.77 -11.46 -11.73
C LEU A 63 -16.08 -11.95 -10.32
N VAL A 64 -16.82 -13.05 -10.21
CA VAL A 64 -17.16 -13.69 -8.93
C VAL A 64 -16.17 -14.82 -8.67
N LEU A 65 -15.50 -14.76 -7.53
CA LEU A 65 -14.63 -15.81 -7.03
C LEU A 65 -15.33 -16.49 -5.86
N ARG A 66 -15.28 -17.82 -5.84
CA ARG A 66 -15.72 -18.62 -4.70
C ARG A 66 -14.52 -19.10 -3.91
N VAL A 67 -14.30 -18.50 -2.74
CA VAL A 67 -13.16 -18.76 -1.86
C VAL A 67 -13.68 -19.48 -0.61
N GLY A 68 -13.46 -20.79 -0.54
CA GLY A 68 -14.18 -21.67 0.39
C GLY A 68 -15.69 -21.53 0.21
N ASP A 69 -16.37 -21.11 1.28
CA ASP A 69 -17.83 -20.93 1.30
C ASP A 69 -18.28 -19.50 0.98
N PHE A 70 -17.36 -18.61 0.62
CA PHE A 70 -17.64 -17.19 0.43
C PHE A 70 -17.53 -16.78 -1.05
N ASP A 71 -18.56 -16.09 -1.53
CA ASP A 71 -18.57 -15.50 -2.87
C ASP A 71 -18.15 -14.02 -2.85
N VAL A 72 -17.31 -13.66 -3.80
CA VAL A 72 -16.50 -12.43 -3.74
C VAL A 72 -16.39 -11.82 -5.14
N ALA A 73 -17.10 -10.71 -5.39
CA ALA A 73 -17.08 -10.01 -6.68
C ALA A 73 -15.94 -8.98 -6.78
N LEU A 74 -14.97 -9.20 -7.67
CA LEU A 74 -13.77 -8.38 -7.83
C LEU A 74 -13.59 -7.87 -9.27
N HIS A 75 -12.92 -6.73 -9.40
CA HIS A 75 -12.48 -6.26 -10.71
C HIS A 75 -11.41 -7.21 -11.29
N PRO A 76 -11.36 -7.46 -12.61
CA PRO A 76 -10.36 -8.35 -13.21
C PRO A 76 -8.91 -7.91 -12.96
N GLY A 77 -8.70 -6.59 -12.85
CA GLY A 77 -7.41 -5.99 -12.47
C GLY A 77 -7.16 -5.86 -10.97
N ALA A 78 -8.03 -6.45 -10.11
CA ALA A 78 -7.74 -6.54 -8.69
C ALA A 78 -6.66 -7.60 -8.46
N VAL A 79 -5.79 -7.36 -7.48
CA VAL A 79 -4.69 -8.26 -7.14
C VAL A 79 -5.12 -9.19 -6.01
N VAL A 80 -4.81 -10.47 -6.18
CA VAL A 80 -4.96 -11.51 -5.15
C VAL A 80 -3.64 -12.28 -5.01
N MET A 81 -3.40 -12.83 -3.84
CA MET A 81 -2.24 -13.69 -3.60
C MET A 81 -2.66 -15.15 -3.68
N VAL A 82 -2.00 -15.94 -4.52
CA VAL A 82 -2.18 -17.39 -4.60
C VAL A 82 -1.06 -18.06 -3.82
N VAL A 83 -1.38 -18.86 -2.83
CA VAL A 83 -0.39 -19.60 -2.05
C VAL A 83 -0.11 -20.93 -2.76
N PRO A 84 1.11 -21.19 -3.25
CA PRO A 84 1.45 -22.47 -3.85
C PRO A 84 1.37 -23.62 -2.84
N GLU A 85 1.29 -24.85 -3.33
CA GLU A 85 1.36 -26.05 -2.50
C GLU A 85 2.67 -26.07 -1.67
N ASP A 86 2.57 -26.48 -0.42
CA ASP A 86 3.66 -26.52 0.57
C ASP A 86 4.26 -25.16 1.00
N TYR A 87 3.69 -24.04 0.55
CA TYR A 87 4.09 -22.71 1.02
C TYR A 87 3.21 -22.23 2.17
N LYS A 88 3.79 -21.38 3.03
CA LYS A 88 3.07 -20.70 4.11
C LYS A 88 3.00 -19.20 3.82
N ALA A 89 1.79 -18.66 3.80
CA ALA A 89 1.57 -17.22 3.75
C ALA A 89 1.41 -16.67 5.18
N THR A 90 2.14 -15.60 5.51
CA THR A 90 1.95 -14.87 6.77
C THR A 90 1.22 -13.58 6.49
N ILE A 91 0.06 -13.40 7.14
CA ILE A 91 -0.76 -12.20 6.97
C ILE A 91 -0.65 -11.34 8.23
N THR A 92 -0.05 -10.16 8.09
CA THR A 92 0.08 -9.20 9.18
C THR A 92 -0.99 -8.14 9.06
N ILE A 93 -1.94 -8.13 10.00
CA ILE A 93 -2.99 -7.10 10.09
C ILE A 93 -2.53 -6.05 11.10
N ALA A 94 -2.21 -4.86 10.62
CA ALA A 94 -1.87 -3.72 11.48
C ALA A 94 -2.94 -2.62 11.36
N PRO A 95 -3.24 -1.88 12.44
CA PRO A 95 -4.02 -0.65 12.35
C PRO A 95 -3.38 0.29 11.33
N LYS A 96 -4.19 0.93 10.49
CA LYS A 96 -3.70 1.89 9.49
C LYS A 96 -3.06 3.08 10.23
N GLY A 97 -1.74 3.09 10.33
CA GLY A 97 -1.00 4.27 10.75
C GLY A 97 -1.29 5.43 9.79
N GLU A 98 -1.24 6.67 10.28
CA GLU A 98 -1.45 7.90 9.50
C GLU A 98 -0.41 8.15 8.38
N SER A 99 0.38 7.14 8.01
CA SER A 99 1.50 7.23 7.07
C SER A 99 1.07 7.09 5.61
N GLY A 100 0.05 7.84 5.20
CA GLY A 100 -0.41 7.85 3.80
C GLY A 100 -0.75 9.23 3.21
N ARG A 101 -0.72 10.30 4.02
CA ARG A 101 -1.00 11.68 3.53
C ARG A 101 0.05 12.73 3.91
N ASN A 102 1.01 12.42 4.80
CA ASN A 102 1.98 13.39 5.30
C ASN A 102 3.41 13.26 4.76
N ALA A 103 3.71 12.28 3.90
CA ALA A 103 5.05 12.14 3.30
C ALA A 103 5.38 13.21 2.24
N LEU A 104 4.37 13.93 1.72
CA LEU A 104 4.56 14.95 0.67
C LEU A 104 4.76 16.39 1.20
N ARG A 105 4.90 16.59 2.52
CA ARG A 105 5.09 17.93 3.12
C ARG A 105 6.45 18.17 3.79
N ARG A 106 7.34 17.17 3.84
CA ARG A 106 8.69 17.32 4.43
C ARG A 106 9.83 17.39 3.41
N ALA A 107 9.53 17.44 2.12
CA ALA A 107 10.52 17.75 1.07
C ALA A 107 10.48 19.25 0.72
N THR A 108 10.72 20.11 1.70
CA THR A 108 11.17 21.47 1.42
C THR A 108 12.30 21.76 2.39
N MET A 109 13.53 21.58 1.91
CA MET A 109 14.75 22.29 2.32
C MET A 109 15.94 21.58 1.65
N PRO A 110 16.62 22.23 0.69
CA PRO A 110 18.06 22.07 0.54
C PRO A 110 18.75 23.22 1.28
N ALA A 111 19.55 22.84 2.27
CA ALA A 111 20.53 23.72 2.89
C ALA A 111 21.69 23.98 1.93
N LEU A 112 22.12 25.24 1.81
CA LEU A 112 23.43 25.62 1.27
C LEU A 112 24.12 26.56 2.26
N ARG A 113 25.28 26.11 2.76
CA ARG A 113 26.20 26.78 3.68
C ARG A 113 27.03 27.86 2.98
N ALA A 114 27.40 28.91 3.73
CA ALA A 114 28.71 29.58 3.74
C ALA A 114 28.75 30.49 4.98
N GLY A 115 29.62 30.30 5.98
CA GLY A 115 31.02 30.77 6.01
C GLY A 115 31.06 32.23 6.48
N THR A 116 31.39 32.56 7.73
CA THR A 116 32.77 32.81 8.21
C THR A 116 32.78 33.10 9.73
N PRO A 117 33.88 32.85 10.45
CA PRO A 117 34.01 33.15 11.88
C PRO A 117 34.72 34.49 12.13
N LYS A 118 34.38 35.18 13.23
CA LYS A 118 35.28 36.17 13.86
C LYS A 118 35.26 36.07 15.40
N PRO A 119 36.43 36.14 16.06
CA PRO A 119 36.60 35.95 17.49
C PRO A 119 36.65 37.28 18.26
N GLY A 120 36.46 37.19 19.57
CA GLY A 120 36.90 38.20 20.55
C GLY A 120 35.77 39.06 21.13
N CYS A 121 35.47 38.89 22.41
CA CYS A 121 36.18 39.63 23.46
C CYS A 121 35.61 39.26 24.83
N ASP A 122 36.53 38.94 25.74
CA ASP A 122 36.32 38.84 27.16
C ASP A 122 35.62 40.06 27.73
N SER A 123 34.73 39.84 28.71
CA SER A 123 34.90 40.39 30.07
C SER A 123 33.63 40.20 30.91
N SER A 124 33.86 40.00 32.21
CA SER A 124 32.93 40.28 33.32
C SER A 124 32.13 39.08 33.91
N ARG A 125 32.83 38.27 34.71
CA ARG A 125 32.38 37.92 36.09
C ARG A 125 32.56 39.17 36.98
N PRO A 126 31.91 39.34 38.16
CA PRO A 126 31.63 38.27 39.13
C PRO A 126 30.34 38.40 40.00
N SER A 127 30.16 37.39 40.88
CA SER A 127 29.47 37.42 42.20
C SER A 127 27.94 37.62 42.20
N THR A 128 27.12 36.98 43.05
CA THR A 128 27.28 36.61 44.47
C THR A 128 26.18 35.61 44.91
N THR A 129 26.56 34.67 45.79
CA THR A 129 25.84 34.19 47.00
C THR A 129 24.52 33.41 46.93
N GLY A 130 24.50 32.19 47.51
CA GLY A 130 23.25 31.52 47.93
C GLY A 130 23.35 30.03 48.34
N VAL A 131 24.08 29.74 49.41
CA VAL A 131 24.12 28.52 50.26
C VAL A 131 23.00 27.46 50.09
N PRO A 132 23.32 26.14 50.04
CA PRO A 132 22.41 25.09 50.47
C PRO A 132 22.69 24.69 51.94
N ARG A 133 21.70 24.88 52.81
CA ARG A 133 21.56 24.19 54.11
C ARG A 133 20.30 23.32 53.99
N LYS A 134 20.21 22.11 54.51
CA LYS A 134 21.11 21.20 55.24
C LYS A 134 20.33 19.88 55.35
N ARG A 135 21.03 18.77 55.52
CA ARG A 135 20.84 18.00 56.75
C ARG A 135 22.10 18.22 57.58
#